data_AF-A0A1I4VGI3-F1
#
_entry.id   AF-A0A1I4VGI3-F1
#
_cell.length_a   1.000
_cell.length_b   1.000
_cell.length_c   1.000
_cell.angle_alpha   90.00
_cell.angle_beta   90.00
_cell.angle_gamma   90.00
#
_symmetry.space_group_name_H-M   'P 1'
#
loop_
_entity.id
_entity.type
_entity.pdbx_description
1 polymer ?
#
loop_
_entity_poly.entity_id
_entity_poly.type
_entity_poly.pdbx_seq_one_letter_code
_entity_poly.pdbx_strand_id
1 'polypeptide(L)' 'MKRIALIAFILGILMATVAYVAELNEWTASPEFMTIGFAGYVLIISAAAYYMTAILYDWSRETEVWQG' A
#
# COMPACT_ATOMS: atom_id res chain seq x y z
N MET A 1 -2.12 1.35 -14.57
CA MET A 1 -1.90 1.93 -13.22
C MET A 1 -2.58 1.09 -12.12
N LYS A 2 -3.90 0.83 -12.16
CA LYS A 2 -4.61 -0.02 -11.15
C LYS A 2 -3.91 -1.37 -10.83
N ARG A 3 -3.48 -2.15 -11.84
CA ARG A 3 -2.75 -3.42 -11.62
C ARG A 3 -1.41 -3.27 -10.89
N ILE A 4 -0.65 -2.20 -11.19
CA ILE A 4 0.65 -1.95 -10.55
C ILE A 4 0.43 -1.55 -9.09
N ALA A 5 -0.57 -0.72 -8.81
CA ALA A 5 -0.95 -0.37 -7.44
C ALA A 5 -1.40 -1.60 -6.65
N LEU A 6 -2.12 -2.55 -7.28
CA LEU A 6 -2.49 -3.82 -6.66
C LEU A 6 -1.24 -4.64 -6.27
N ILE A 7 -0.30 -4.79 -7.18
CA ILE A 7 0.95 -5.52 -6.95
C ILE A 7 1.76 -4.85 -5.84
N ALA A 8 1.89 -3.52 -5.86
CA ALA A 8 2.57 -2.75 -4.82
C ALA A 8 1.90 -2.92 -3.45
N PHE A 9 0.57 -2.95 -3.40
CA PHE A 9 -0.17 -3.19 -2.16
C PHE A 9 0.10 -4.59 -1.59
N ILE A 10 0.03 -5.63 -2.42
CA ILE A 10 0.31 -7.01 -1.99
C ILE A 10 1.77 -7.14 -1.53
N LEU A 11 2.72 -6.61 -2.29
CA LEU A 11 4.14 -6.61 -1.90
C LEU A 11 4.35 -5.88 -0.58
N GLY A 12 3.70 -4.73 -0.39
CA GLY A 12 3.79 -3.98 0.85
C GLY A 12 3.27 -4.77 2.05
N ILE A 13 2.15 -5.49 1.89
CA ILE A 13 1.61 -6.40 2.93
C ILE A 13 2.60 -7.51 3.24
N LEU A 14 3.18 -8.15 2.22
CA LEU A 14 4.17 -9.21 2.44
C LEU A 14 5.39 -8.68 3.20
N MET A 15 5.93 -7.52 2.82
CA MET A 15 7.08 -6.91 3.50
C MET A 15 6.75 -6.53 4.95
N ALA A 16 5.59 -5.95 5.20
CA ALA A 16 5.13 -5.63 6.56
C ALA A 16 4.94 -6.90 7.41
N THR A 17 4.42 -7.96 6.81
CA THR A 17 4.24 -9.27 7.48
C THR A 17 5.59 -9.89 7.84
N VAL A 18 6.57 -9.86 6.93
CA VAL A 18 7.93 -10.34 7.19
C VAL A 18 8.57 -9.58 8.34
N ALA A 19 8.44 -8.24 8.35
CA ALA A 19 8.97 -7.42 9.44
C ALA A 19 8.29 -7.73 10.79
N TYR A 20 6.97 -7.94 10.79
CA TYR A 20 6.23 -8.32 11.99
C TYR A 20 6.63 -9.70 12.52
N VAL A 21 6.84 -10.69 11.62
CA VAL A 21 7.32 -12.01 12.02
C VAL A 21 8.75 -11.93 12.57
N ALA A 22 9.60 -11.10 11.98
CA ALA A 22 10.95 -10.86 12.50
C ALA A 22 10.92 -10.26 13.92
N GLU A 23 9.99 -9.34 14.19
CA GLU A 23 9.76 -8.79 15.53
C GLU A 23 9.32 -9.85 16.54
N LEU A 24 8.37 -10.71 16.17
CA LEU A 24 7.89 -11.79 17.03
C LEU A 24 8.96 -12.85 17.37
N ASN A 25 9.93 -13.06 16.48
CA ASN A 25 11.02 -14.02 16.67
C ASN A 25 12.28 -13.38 17.27
N GLU A 26 12.20 -12.14 17.76
CA GLU A 26 13.34 -11.37 18.30
C GLU A 26 14.51 -11.20 17.29
N TRP A 27 14.23 -11.28 15.99
CA TRP A 27 15.20 -10.98 14.92
C TRP A 27 15.42 -9.45 14.75
N THR A 28 14.79 -8.65 15.61
CA THR A 28 14.83 -7.19 15.71
C THR A 28 16.21 -6.59 15.98
N ALA A 29 17.21 -7.41 16.32
CA ALA A 29 18.59 -6.96 16.42
C ALA A 29 19.16 -6.43 15.09
N SER A 30 18.54 -6.77 13.95
CA SER A 30 18.97 -6.30 12.62
C SER A 30 18.13 -5.10 12.13
N PRO A 31 18.73 -3.91 11.92
CA PRO A 31 18.03 -2.71 11.41
C PRO A 31 17.45 -2.89 9.99
N GLU A 32 17.86 -3.96 9.31
CA GLU A 32 17.36 -4.37 8.00
C GLU A 32 15.85 -4.68 8.03
N PHE A 33 15.38 -5.41 9.04
CA PHE A 33 13.96 -5.79 9.15
C PHE A 33 13.06 -4.58 9.42
N MET A 34 13.54 -3.60 10.19
CA MET A 34 12.84 -2.32 10.39
C MET A 34 12.69 -1.56 9.08
N THR A 35 13.74 -1.53 8.26
CA THR A 35 13.73 -0.87 6.96
C THR A 35 12.80 -1.56 5.97
N ILE A 36 12.76 -2.91 5.97
CA ILE A 36 11.83 -3.71 5.17
C ILE A 36 10.38 -3.40 5.57
N GLY A 37 10.07 -3.36 6.87
CA GLY A 37 8.74 -3.01 7.36
C GLY A 37 8.33 -1.59 6.93
N PHE A 38 9.23 -0.62 7.10
CA PHE A 38 9.00 0.76 6.67
C PHE A 38 8.71 0.87 5.17
N ALA A 39 9.54 0.23 4.33
CA ALA A 39 9.32 0.18 2.88
C ALA A 39 7.97 -0.48 2.53
N GLY A 40 7.59 -1.54 3.25
CA GLY A 40 6.29 -2.19 3.12
C GLY A 40 5.13 -1.22 3.39
N TYR A 41 5.19 -0.47 4.49
CA TYR A 41 4.16 0.53 4.82
C TYR A 41 4.07 1.65 3.78
N VAL A 42 5.19 2.13 3.26
CA VAL A 42 5.20 3.15 2.19
C VAL A 42 4.48 2.64 0.94
N LEU A 43 4.71 1.38 0.54
CA LEU A 43 4.03 0.77 -0.59
C LEU A 43 2.51 0.62 -0.36
N ILE A 44 2.11 0.19 0.84
CA ILE A 44 0.69 0.06 1.23
C ILE A 44 0.00 1.43 1.15
N ILE A 45 0.58 2.46 1.77
CA ILE A 45 -0.01 3.81 1.82
C ILE A 45 -0.10 4.40 0.42
N SER A 46 0.94 4.26 -0.40
CA SER A 46 0.97 4.79 -1.77
C SER A 46 -0.08 4.12 -2.66
N ALA A 47 -0.23 2.79 -2.55
CA ALA A 47 -1.25 2.07 -3.28
C ALA A 47 -2.67 2.44 -2.80
N ALA A 48 -2.89 2.58 -1.49
CA ALA A 48 -4.16 3.01 -0.93
C ALA A 48 -4.53 4.43 -1.40
N ALA A 49 -3.58 5.36 -1.40
CA ALA A 49 -3.77 6.72 -1.92
C ALA A 49 -4.15 6.71 -3.41
N TYR A 50 -3.48 5.88 -4.22
CA TYR A 50 -3.82 5.71 -5.63
C TYR A 50 -5.25 5.17 -5.82
N TYR A 51 -5.67 4.18 -5.03
CA TYR A 51 -7.03 3.65 -5.14
C TYR A 51 -8.08 4.65 -4.68
N MET A 52 -7.85 5.36 -3.57
CA MET A 52 -8.76 6.40 -3.09
C MET A 52 -8.92 7.51 -4.13
N THR A 53 -7.82 8.01 -4.70
CA THR A 53 -7.88 9.04 -5.74
C THR A 53 -8.53 8.54 -7.02
N ALA A 54 -8.30 7.29 -7.42
CA ALA A 54 -8.97 6.69 -8.56
C ALA A 54 -10.50 6.56 -8.35
N ILE A 55 -10.93 6.18 -7.14
CA ILE A 55 -12.36 6.09 -6.79
C ILE A 55 -13.00 7.47 -6.82
N LEU A 56 -12.36 8.48 -6.20
CA LEU A 56 -12.85 9.85 -6.20
C LEU A 56 -12.95 10.42 -7.61
N TYR A 57 -11.98 10.11 -8.47
CA TYR A 57 -11.99 10.52 -9.87
C TYR A 57 -13.14 9.86 -10.65
N ASP A 58 -13.33 8.55 -10.50
CA ASP A 58 -14.42 7.82 -11.16
C ASP A 58 -15.79 8.38 -10.70
N TRP A 59 -15.97 8.65 -9.40
CA TRP A 59 -17.19 9.28 -8.86
C TRP A 59 -17.43 10.71 -9.36
N SER A 60 -16.39 11.54 -9.39
CA SER A 60 -16.50 12.91 -9.91
C SER A 60 -16.97 12.92 -11.37
N ARG A 61 -16.50 11.95 -12.16
CA ARG A 61 -16.87 11.85 -13.58
C ARG A 61 -18.30 11.38 -13.78
N GLU A 62 -18.78 10.46 -12.95
CA GLU A 62 -20.20 10.05 -12.96
C GLU A 62 -21.13 11.22 -12.62
N THR A 63 -20.73 12.10 -11.68
CA THR A 63 -21.53 13.28 -11.34
C THR A 63 -21.59 14.33 -12.45
N GLU A 64 -20.54 14.50 -13.25
CA GLU A 64 -20.57 15.41 -14.42
C GLU A 64 -21.49 14.88 -15.53
N VAL A 65 -21.52 13.57 -15.76
CA VAL A 65 -22.38 12.96 -16.79
C VAL A 65 -23.87 13.08 -16.44
N TRP A 66 -24.22 13.13 -15.15
CA TRP A 66 -25.60 13.32 -14.70
C TRP A 66 -26.08 14.78 -14.70
N GLN A 67 -25.17 15.76 -14.88
CA GLN A 67 -25.49 17.18 -14.87
C GLN A 67 -25.51 17.84 -16.27
N GLY A 68 -25.19 17.10 -17.32
CA GLY A 68 -25.28 17.54 -18.73
C GLY A 68 -26.46 16.92 -19.47
#